data_AF-A0A846WRM7-F1
#
_entry.id   AF-A0A846WRM7-F1
#
_cell.length_a   1.000
_cell.length_b   1.000
_cell.length_c   1.000
_cell.angle_alpha   90.00
_cell.angle_beta   90.00
_cell.angle_gamma   90.00
#
_symmetry.space_group_name_H-M   'P 1'
#
loop_
_entity.id
_entity.type
_entity.pdbx_description
1 polymer ?
#
loop_
_entity_poly.entity_id
_entity_poly.type
_entity_poly.pdbx_seq_one_letter_code
_entity_poly.pdbx_strand_id
1 'polypeptide(L)'
;MPLPDRNFDGFALYAALDARRREQTLSWNALARQVWDLSAALNAARPDDHSFSTSAIASLRTRGNTSCQHAVLLLWWLNATTEDFVTPEDFVTDPATGTAGVELPRCDDAHRLRWNLGRLYATLDAARTRHGATWARTAARLGCSPGQLTGLRTARYSTNMRLAMTITQALRRPAAEFVYAADW
;
A
#
# COMPACT_ATOMS: atom_id res chain seq x y z
N MET A 1 -4.22 -20.11 -16.81
CA MET A 1 -3.40 -20.39 -15.62
C MET A 1 -3.40 -19.15 -14.74
N PRO A 2 -3.80 -19.24 -13.46
CA PRO A 2 -3.63 -18.15 -12.51
C PRO A 2 -2.13 -17.80 -12.36
N LEU A 3 -1.83 -16.54 -12.05
CA LEU A 3 -0.44 -16.15 -11.75
C LEU A 3 0.03 -16.88 -10.46
N PRO A 4 1.33 -17.16 -10.31
CA PRO A 4 1.87 -17.62 -9.03
C PRO A 4 1.49 -16.63 -7.92
N ASP A 5 1.29 -17.14 -6.70
CA ASP A 5 0.86 -16.36 -5.54
C ASP A 5 1.95 -15.35 -5.11
N ARG A 6 2.03 -14.24 -5.83
CA ARG A 6 2.85 -13.06 -5.52
C ARG A 6 2.05 -12.07 -4.69
N ASN A 7 1.45 -12.58 -3.62
CA ASN A 7 0.57 -11.80 -2.78
C ASN A 7 1.38 -11.06 -1.72
N PHE A 8 0.96 -9.84 -1.43
CA PHE A 8 1.46 -9.09 -0.28
C PHE A 8 1.09 -9.81 1.02
N ASP A 9 2.10 -10.12 1.83
CA ASP A 9 1.98 -10.72 3.14
C ASP A 9 1.79 -9.63 4.21
N GLY A 10 0.53 -9.35 4.52
CA GLY A 10 0.19 -8.40 5.59
C GLY A 10 0.53 -8.90 7.00
N PHE A 11 0.71 -10.21 7.22
CA PHE A 11 1.16 -10.73 8.50
C PHE A 11 2.66 -10.47 8.68
N ALA A 12 3.45 -10.60 7.62
CA ALA A 12 4.86 -10.20 7.63
C ALA A 12 5.02 -8.70 7.91
N LEU A 13 4.20 -7.84 7.28
CA LEU A 13 4.18 -6.41 7.62
C LEU A 13 3.84 -6.17 9.10
N TYR A 14 2.83 -6.86 9.63
CA TYR A 14 2.49 -6.77 11.04
C TYR A 14 3.65 -7.20 11.95
N ALA A 15 4.36 -8.27 11.61
CA ALA A 15 5.51 -8.74 12.38
C ALA A 15 6.66 -7.72 12.40
N ALA A 16 6.96 -7.10 11.26
CA ALA A 16 7.95 -6.03 11.16
C ALA A 16 7.56 -4.81 12.02
N LEU A 17 6.29 -4.39 11.97
CA LEU A 17 5.77 -3.33 12.82
C LEU A 17 5.86 -3.67 14.31
N ASP A 18 5.52 -4.90 14.69
CA ASP A 18 5.57 -5.33 16.10
C ASP A 18 7.01 -5.37 16.63
N ALA A 19 7.96 -5.87 15.83
CA ALA A 19 9.38 -5.85 16.18
C ALA A 19 9.87 -4.42 16.41
N ARG A 20 9.68 -3.54 15.42
CA ARG A 20 10.13 -2.14 15.48
C ARG A 20 9.48 -1.36 16.62
N ARG A 21 8.18 -1.59 16.87
CA ARG A 21 7.44 -0.96 17.97
C ARG A 21 8.02 -1.36 19.33
N ARG A 22 8.37 -2.64 19.51
CA ARG A 22 8.92 -3.18 20.77
C ARG A 22 10.30 -2.63 21.07
N GLU A 23 11.16 -2.50 20.06
CA GLU A 23 12.48 -1.86 20.20
C GLU A 23 12.37 -0.43 20.73
N GLN A 24 11.33 0.29 20.32
CA GLN A 24 11.05 1.65 20.79
C GLN A 24 10.16 1.70 22.05
N THR A 25 9.81 0.54 22.64
CA THR A 25 8.94 0.44 23.82
C THR A 25 7.57 1.13 23.64
N LEU A 26 7.08 1.22 22.40
CA LEU A 26 5.82 1.91 22.09
C LEU A 26 4.63 1.00 22.35
N SER A 27 3.47 1.54 22.76
CA SER A 27 2.20 0.81 22.66
C SER A 27 1.63 0.87 21.23
N TRP A 28 0.62 0.06 20.90
CA TRP A 28 -0.05 0.18 19.59
C TRP A 28 -0.73 1.54 19.38
N ASN A 29 -1.26 2.14 20.44
CA ASN A 29 -1.82 3.49 20.39
C ASN A 29 -0.73 4.54 20.16
N ALA A 30 0.45 4.36 20.77
CA ALA A 30 1.59 5.26 20.57
C ALA A 30 2.12 5.18 19.13
N LEU A 31 2.23 3.97 18.56
CA LEU A 31 2.58 3.80 17.15
C LEU A 31 1.56 4.49 16.24
N ALA A 32 0.26 4.27 16.44
CA ALA A 32 -0.79 4.90 15.63
C ALA A 32 -0.73 6.43 15.69
N ARG A 33 -0.40 7.00 16.86
CA ARG A 33 -0.14 8.43 17.01
C ARG A 33 1.09 8.88 16.23
N GLN A 34 2.21 8.17 16.34
CA GLN A 34 3.41 8.51 15.56
C GLN A 34 3.15 8.45 14.05
N VAL A 35 2.43 7.45 13.56
CA VAL A 35 2.03 7.35 12.14
C VAL A 35 1.22 8.59 11.71
N TRP A 36 0.32 9.06 12.57
CA TRP A 36 -0.45 10.28 12.30
C TRP A 36 0.46 11.52 12.27
N ASP A 37 1.36 11.63 13.24
CA ASP A 37 2.24 12.77 13.45
C ASP A 37 3.35 12.90 12.40
N LEU A 38 3.61 11.86 11.58
CA LEU A 38 4.48 11.97 10.39
C LEU A 38 4.04 13.09 9.44
N SER A 39 2.75 13.43 9.45
CA SER A 39 2.15 14.48 8.62
C SER A 39 1.59 15.63 9.48
N ALA A 40 2.32 16.04 10.52
CA ALA A 40 1.83 16.99 11.53
C ALA A 40 1.38 18.35 10.94
N ALA A 41 2.14 18.93 10.01
CA ALA A 41 1.77 20.19 9.37
C ALA A 41 0.50 20.02 8.52
N LEU A 42 0.36 18.90 7.80
CA LEU A 42 -0.86 18.57 7.07
C LEU A 42 -2.07 18.42 8.00
N ASN A 43 -1.90 17.72 9.13
CA ASN A 43 -2.96 17.52 10.11
C ASN A 43 -3.47 18.86 10.68
N ALA A 44 -2.56 19.80 10.93
CA ALA A 44 -2.90 21.14 11.40
C ALA A 44 -3.66 21.94 10.32
N ALA A 45 -3.28 21.80 9.06
CA ALA A 45 -3.99 22.42 7.93
C ALA A 45 -5.35 21.77 7.63
N ARG A 46 -5.57 20.53 8.10
CA ARG A 46 -6.77 19.72 7.83
C ARG A 46 -7.35 19.12 9.13
N PRO A 47 -7.88 19.96 10.03
CA PRO A 47 -8.32 19.52 11.36
C PRO A 47 -9.52 18.55 11.34
N ASP A 48 -10.26 18.51 10.23
CA ASP A 48 -11.41 17.61 10.05
C ASP A 48 -11.02 16.19 9.59
N ASP A 49 -9.76 15.97 9.19
CA ASP A 49 -9.30 14.65 8.78
C ASP A 49 -9.22 13.70 9.98
N HIS A 50 -9.66 12.46 9.79
CA HIS A 50 -9.60 11.45 10.85
C HIS A 50 -8.18 10.96 11.11
N SER A 51 -7.82 10.90 12.39
CA SER A 51 -6.56 10.33 12.84
C SER A 51 -6.39 8.87 12.42
N PHE A 52 -5.13 8.44 12.32
CA PHE A 52 -4.81 7.04 11.99
C PHE A 52 -5.32 6.08 13.07
N SER A 53 -6.17 5.13 12.68
CA SER A 53 -6.81 4.20 13.61
C SER A 53 -5.97 2.94 13.87
N THR A 54 -5.88 2.52 15.13
CA THR A 54 -5.29 1.22 15.51
C THR A 54 -6.03 0.02 14.91
N SER A 55 -7.28 0.20 14.47
CA SER A 55 -8.04 -0.85 13.76
C SER A 55 -7.38 -1.27 12.44
N ALA A 56 -6.67 -0.36 11.76
CA ALA A 56 -5.93 -0.67 10.55
C ALA A 56 -4.78 -1.66 10.84
N ILE A 57 -4.10 -1.50 11.98
CA ILE A 57 -3.04 -2.38 12.46
C ILE A 57 -3.63 -3.72 12.91
N ALA A 58 -4.72 -3.68 13.68
CA ALA A 58 -5.41 -4.89 14.13
C ALA A 58 -5.92 -5.75 12.96
N SER A 59 -6.31 -5.11 11.85
CA SER A 59 -6.72 -5.82 10.62
C SER A 59 -5.57 -6.58 9.97
N LEU A 60 -4.35 -6.04 9.98
CA LEU A 60 -3.16 -6.78 9.54
C LEU A 60 -2.94 -8.02 10.42
N ARG A 61 -2.99 -7.85 11.76
CA ARG A 61 -2.81 -8.96 12.71
C ARG A 61 -3.82 -10.08 12.54
N THR A 62 -5.08 -9.75 12.27
CA THR A 62 -6.19 -10.71 12.30
C THR A 62 -6.56 -11.27 10.93
N ARG A 63 -6.31 -10.52 9.85
CA ARG A 63 -6.74 -10.85 8.49
C ARG A 63 -5.59 -10.86 7.47
N GLY A 64 -4.39 -10.43 7.86
CA GLY A 64 -3.26 -10.25 6.95
C GLY A 64 -3.55 -9.24 5.85
N ASN A 65 -4.45 -8.28 6.09
CA ASN A 65 -4.85 -7.29 5.08
C ASN A 65 -5.36 -5.98 5.70
N THR A 66 -5.15 -4.88 4.99
CA THR A 66 -5.66 -3.54 5.28
C THR A 66 -5.79 -2.75 3.97
N SER A 67 -6.29 -1.52 4.00
CA SER A 67 -6.32 -0.67 2.81
C SER A 67 -4.89 -0.37 2.33
N CYS A 68 -4.68 -0.24 1.02
CA CYS A 68 -3.38 0.17 0.48
C CYS A 68 -2.94 1.54 1.02
N GLN A 69 -3.90 2.44 1.28
CA GLN A 69 -3.65 3.74 1.89
C GLN A 69 -3.17 3.62 3.33
N HIS A 70 -3.69 2.70 4.15
CA HIS A 70 -3.17 2.51 5.51
C HIS A 70 -1.81 1.80 5.49
N ALA A 71 -1.62 0.81 4.61
CA ALA A 71 -0.37 0.07 4.50
C ALA A 71 0.81 0.99 4.15
N VAL A 72 0.62 1.93 3.22
CA VAL A 72 1.71 2.85 2.83
C VAL A 72 2.11 3.82 3.95
N LEU A 73 1.20 4.20 4.85
CA LEU A 73 1.54 5.00 6.03
C LEU A 73 2.33 4.20 7.07
N LEU A 74 1.99 2.92 7.23
CA LEU A 74 2.74 2.02 8.11
C LEU A 74 4.15 1.74 7.56
N LEU A 75 4.29 1.62 6.24
CA LEU A 75 5.60 1.52 5.58
C LEU A 75 6.40 2.82 5.71
N TRP A 76 5.74 3.99 5.60
CA TRP A 76 6.41 5.27 5.85
C TRP A 76 6.94 5.36 7.27
N TRP A 77 6.16 4.93 8.27
CA TRP A 77 6.61 4.89 9.66
C TRP A 77 7.79 3.92 9.89
N LEU A 78 7.78 2.75 9.24
CA LEU A 78 8.94 1.85 9.29
C LEU A 78 10.18 2.58 8.75
N ASN A 79 10.10 3.16 7.55
CA ASN A 79 11.23 3.87 6.92
C ASN A 79 11.67 5.12 7.69
N ALA A 80 10.77 5.78 8.39
CA ALA A 80 11.11 6.92 9.24
C ALA A 80 11.79 6.51 10.55
N THR A 81 11.74 5.22 10.90
CA THR A 81 12.28 4.72 12.17
C THR A 81 13.38 3.68 12.00
N THR A 82 13.72 3.22 10.80
CA THR A 82 14.83 2.28 10.56
C THR A 82 15.88 2.90 9.63
N GLU A 83 17.12 2.43 9.74
CA GLU A 83 18.24 2.84 8.86
C GLU A 83 18.11 2.23 7.46
N ASP A 84 17.66 0.98 7.39
CA ASP A 84 17.37 0.30 6.13
C ASP A 84 16.03 0.77 5.56
N PHE A 85 15.95 0.99 4.25
CA PHE A 85 14.68 1.26 3.61
C PHE A 85 13.91 -0.04 3.37
N VAL A 86 12.61 0.02 3.62
CA VAL A 86 11.63 -1.05 3.45
C VAL A 86 10.66 -0.66 2.33
N THR A 87 10.49 -1.56 1.38
CA THR A 87 9.60 -1.41 0.22
C THR A 87 8.35 -2.29 0.38
N PRO A 88 7.24 -1.98 -0.32
CA PRO A 88 6.10 -2.88 -0.38
C PRO A 88 6.45 -4.29 -0.87
N GLU A 89 7.41 -4.40 -1.79
CA GLU A 89 7.87 -5.63 -2.40
C GLU A 89 8.65 -6.55 -1.44
N ASP A 90 9.21 -6.04 -0.35
CA ASP A 90 9.87 -6.86 0.68
C ASP A 90 8.88 -7.78 1.42
N PHE A 91 7.59 -7.49 1.29
CA PHE A 91 6.49 -8.31 1.82
C PHE A 91 5.79 -9.13 0.73
N VAL A 92 6.43 -9.33 -0.43
CA VAL A 92 5.90 -10.18 -1.51
C VAL A 92 6.83 -11.38 -1.70
N THR A 93 6.28 -12.58 -1.64
CA THR A 93 7.03 -13.81 -1.98
C THR A 93 7.35 -13.81 -3.48
N ASP A 94 8.64 -13.91 -3.84
CA ASP A 94 9.13 -13.92 -5.24
C ASP A 94 8.59 -12.73 -6.06
N PRO A 95 9.01 -11.48 -5.72
CA PRO A 95 8.56 -10.29 -6.43
C PRO A 95 8.94 -10.37 -7.91
N ALA A 96 8.08 -9.85 -8.78
CA ALA A 96 8.32 -9.89 -10.22
C ALA A 96 9.64 -9.15 -10.56
N THR A 97 10.38 -9.65 -11.56
CA THR A 97 11.64 -9.03 -11.98
C THR A 97 11.47 -7.53 -12.25
N GLY A 98 12.29 -6.72 -11.59
CA GLY A 98 12.30 -5.26 -11.73
C GLY A 98 11.27 -4.51 -10.87
N THR A 99 10.58 -5.17 -9.94
CA THR A 99 9.66 -4.49 -9.00
C THR A 99 10.28 -4.21 -7.63
N ALA A 100 11.17 -5.07 -7.15
CA ALA A 100 11.76 -4.96 -5.81
C ALA A 100 12.89 -3.92 -5.72
N GLY A 101 13.17 -3.45 -4.50
CA GLY A 101 14.29 -2.56 -4.20
C GLY A 101 14.11 -1.10 -4.65
N VAL A 102 12.89 -0.71 -5.03
CA VAL A 102 12.57 0.67 -5.42
C VAL A 102 11.95 1.38 -4.23
N GLU A 103 12.67 2.36 -3.70
CA GLU A 103 12.22 3.17 -2.56
C GLU A 103 10.88 3.87 -2.83
N LEU A 104 10.04 3.93 -1.78
CA LEU A 104 8.88 4.81 -1.78
C LEU A 104 9.33 6.28 -1.88
N PRO A 105 8.53 7.17 -2.48
CA PRO A 105 8.85 8.59 -2.51
C PRO A 105 9.13 9.13 -1.10
N ARG A 106 10.09 10.05 -0.99
CA ARG A 106 10.26 10.82 0.24
C ARG A 106 9.03 11.70 0.46
N CYS A 107 8.67 11.88 1.73
CA CYS A 107 7.53 12.68 2.15
C CYS A 107 7.93 13.50 3.38
N ASP A 108 7.55 14.77 3.40
CA ASP A 108 7.72 15.67 4.54
C ASP A 108 6.46 15.67 5.44
N ASP A 109 6.42 16.55 6.43
CA ASP A 109 5.33 16.68 7.39
C ASP A 109 4.10 17.45 6.86
N ALA A 110 4.24 18.14 5.73
CA ALA A 110 3.17 18.85 5.04
C ALA A 110 2.41 17.95 4.04
N HIS A 111 2.94 16.75 3.77
CA HIS A 111 2.33 15.78 2.87
C HIS A 111 2.16 14.42 3.55
N ARG A 112 1.50 13.52 2.83
CA ARG A 112 1.30 12.14 3.24
C ARG A 112 1.41 11.21 2.05
N LEU A 113 2.04 10.05 2.23
CA LEU A 113 2.09 9.05 1.15
C LEU A 113 0.69 8.52 0.82
N ARG A 114 0.35 8.58 -0.46
CA ARG A 114 -0.92 8.11 -1.02
C ARG A 114 -0.71 7.26 -2.25
N TRP A 115 -1.53 6.22 -2.38
CA TRP A 115 -1.69 5.49 -3.64
C TRP A 115 -2.48 6.33 -4.65
N ASN A 116 -1.94 6.46 -5.85
CA ASN A 116 -2.60 6.98 -7.04
C ASN A 116 -3.35 5.84 -7.75
N LEU A 117 -4.54 5.51 -7.24
CA LEU A 117 -5.37 4.43 -7.78
C LEU A 117 -5.87 4.73 -9.21
N GLY A 118 -6.03 6.00 -9.57
CA GLY A 118 -6.33 6.41 -10.95
C GLY A 118 -5.21 6.08 -11.92
N ARG A 119 -3.95 6.35 -11.56
CA ARG A 119 -2.77 5.96 -12.35
C ARG A 119 -2.61 4.45 -12.43
N LEU A 120 -2.83 3.74 -11.33
CA LEU A 120 -2.81 2.28 -11.30
C LEU A 120 -3.86 1.69 -12.26
N TYR A 121 -5.08 2.24 -12.22
CA TYR A 121 -6.16 1.89 -13.15
C TYR A 121 -5.77 2.15 -14.60
N ALA A 122 -5.32 3.36 -14.94
CA ALA A 122 -4.97 3.73 -16.31
C ALA A 122 -3.85 2.83 -16.87
N THR A 123 -2.85 2.49 -16.05
CA THR A 123 -1.76 1.60 -16.44
C THR A 123 -2.25 0.16 -16.66
N LEU A 124 -3.13 -0.33 -15.77
CA LEU A 124 -3.76 -1.63 -15.93
C LEU A 124 -4.65 -1.70 -17.17
N ASP A 125 -5.41 -0.64 -17.46
CA ASP A 125 -6.29 -0.56 -18.61
C ASP A 125 -5.51 -0.52 -19.94
N ALA A 126 -4.41 0.23 -19.99
CA ALA A 126 -3.51 0.24 -21.14
C ALA A 126 -2.92 -1.16 -21.40
N ALA A 127 -2.45 -1.85 -20.35
CA ALA A 127 -1.94 -3.21 -20.46
C ALA A 127 -3.03 -4.19 -20.92
N ARG A 128 -4.23 -4.13 -20.32
CA ARG A 128 -5.39 -4.93 -20.71
C ARG A 128 -5.73 -4.75 -22.19
N THR A 129 -5.80 -3.51 -22.65
CA THR A 129 -6.13 -3.15 -24.04
C THR A 129 -5.07 -3.66 -25.01
N ARG A 130 -3.78 -3.48 -24.70
CA ARG A 130 -2.66 -4.01 -25.51
C ARG A 130 -2.71 -5.54 -25.65
N HIS A 131 -3.21 -6.24 -24.64
CA HIS A 131 -3.37 -7.70 -24.67
C HIS A 131 -4.73 -8.16 -25.24
N GLY A 132 -5.57 -7.26 -25.74
CA GLY A 132 -6.90 -7.60 -26.25
C GLY A 132 -7.80 -8.28 -25.21
N ALA A 133 -7.57 -8.02 -23.92
CA ALA A 133 -8.27 -8.70 -22.83
C ALA A 133 -9.53 -7.96 -22.40
N THR A 134 -10.57 -8.71 -22.02
CA THR A 134 -11.75 -8.15 -21.34
C THR A 134 -11.45 -7.94 -19.85
N TRP A 135 -12.24 -7.09 -19.18
CA TRP A 135 -12.15 -6.94 -17.72
C TRP A 135 -12.40 -8.27 -16.98
N ALA A 136 -13.33 -9.10 -17.47
CA ALA A 136 -13.59 -10.43 -16.92
C ALA A 136 -12.33 -11.31 -16.97
N ARG A 137 -11.65 -11.35 -18.12
CA ARG A 137 -10.42 -12.14 -18.28
C ARG A 137 -9.29 -11.61 -17.41
N THR A 138 -9.12 -10.29 -17.33
CA THR A 138 -8.10 -9.68 -16.48
C THR A 138 -8.36 -9.96 -15.01
N ALA A 139 -9.60 -9.79 -14.54
CA ALA A 139 -9.98 -10.04 -13.16
C ALA A 139 -9.78 -11.51 -12.76
N ALA A 140 -10.15 -12.45 -13.64
CA ALA A 140 -9.88 -13.88 -13.43
C ALA A 140 -8.38 -14.18 -13.32
N ARG A 141 -7.52 -13.52 -14.10
CA ARG A 141 -6.05 -13.68 -14.00
C ARG A 141 -5.48 -13.12 -12.70
N LEU A 142 -6.11 -12.08 -12.15
CA LEU A 142 -5.69 -11.40 -10.92
C LEU A 142 -6.42 -11.92 -9.65
N GLY A 143 -7.30 -12.92 -9.78
CA GLY A 143 -8.03 -13.48 -8.64
C GLY A 143 -9.01 -12.51 -7.97
N CYS A 144 -9.63 -11.60 -8.73
CA CYS A 144 -10.57 -10.61 -8.21
C CYS A 144 -11.82 -10.46 -9.10
N SER A 145 -12.75 -9.57 -8.73
CA SER A 145 -13.90 -9.24 -9.55
C SER A 145 -13.63 -8.10 -10.54
N PRO A 146 -14.31 -8.04 -11.70
CA PRO A 146 -14.17 -6.93 -12.64
C PRO A 146 -14.52 -5.56 -12.03
N GLY A 147 -15.49 -5.55 -11.10
CA GLY A 147 -15.90 -4.35 -10.37
C GLY A 147 -14.77 -3.80 -9.49
N GLN A 148 -13.97 -4.67 -8.87
CA GLN A 148 -12.81 -4.24 -8.08
C GLN A 148 -11.76 -3.56 -8.96
N LEU A 149 -11.53 -4.03 -10.18
CA LEU A 149 -10.58 -3.42 -11.11
C LEU A 149 -11.07 -2.09 -11.67
N THR A 150 -12.32 -2.05 -12.15
CA THR A 150 -12.91 -0.86 -12.76
C THR A 150 -13.21 0.24 -11.73
N GLY A 151 -13.49 -0.15 -10.48
CA GLY A 151 -13.67 0.77 -9.36
C GLY A 151 -12.41 1.55 -8.98
N LEU A 152 -11.21 1.06 -9.33
CA LEU A 152 -9.94 1.77 -9.07
C LEU A 152 -9.90 3.16 -9.70
N ARG A 153 -10.62 3.34 -10.82
CA ARG A 153 -10.72 4.63 -11.53
C ARG A 153 -11.23 5.77 -10.63
N THR A 154 -12.09 5.46 -9.66
CA THR A 154 -12.74 6.45 -8.79
C THR A 154 -12.50 6.19 -7.31
N ALA A 155 -11.93 5.05 -6.95
CA ALA A 155 -11.61 4.70 -5.58
C ALA A 155 -10.53 5.64 -5.02
N ARG A 156 -10.75 6.12 -3.80
CA ARG A 156 -9.77 6.89 -3.03
C ARG A 156 -9.14 6.07 -1.89
N TYR A 157 -9.96 5.28 -1.18
CA TYR A 157 -9.55 4.56 0.04
C TYR A 157 -9.92 3.07 0.06
N SER A 158 -10.77 2.58 -0.85
CA SER A 158 -11.41 1.26 -0.75
C SER A 158 -10.57 0.07 -1.21
N THR A 159 -9.45 0.32 -1.89
CA THR A 159 -8.58 -0.74 -2.40
C THR A 159 -7.70 -1.30 -1.28
N ASN A 160 -7.70 -2.62 -1.12
CA ASN A 160 -6.82 -3.29 -0.18
C ASN A 160 -5.39 -3.45 -0.74
N MET A 161 -4.41 -3.56 0.17
CA MET A 161 -3.00 -3.62 -0.19
C MET A 161 -2.68 -4.85 -1.06
N ARG A 162 -3.31 -5.99 -0.76
CA ARG A 162 -3.11 -7.22 -1.52
C ARG A 162 -3.44 -7.03 -3.01
N LEU A 163 -4.62 -6.50 -3.32
CA LEU A 163 -5.02 -6.25 -4.70
C LEU A 163 -4.13 -5.22 -5.39
N ALA A 164 -3.75 -4.14 -4.69
CA ALA A 164 -2.84 -3.14 -5.25
C ALA A 164 -1.51 -3.79 -5.66
N MET A 165 -0.91 -4.58 -4.78
CA MET A 165 0.34 -5.29 -5.05
C MET A 165 0.18 -6.36 -6.14
N THR A 166 -0.89 -7.15 -6.13
CA THR A 166 -1.16 -8.13 -7.21
C THR A 166 -1.17 -7.43 -8.59
N ILE A 167 -1.73 -6.22 -8.68
CA ILE A 167 -1.74 -5.45 -9.93
C ILE A 167 -0.34 -4.96 -10.29
N THR A 168 0.41 -4.36 -9.37
CA THR A 168 1.76 -3.85 -9.66
C THR A 168 2.72 -4.98 -10.07
N GLN A 169 2.66 -6.13 -9.39
CA GLN A 169 3.41 -7.33 -9.73
C GLN A 169 3.01 -7.90 -11.11
N ALA A 170 1.72 -7.91 -11.45
CA ALA A 170 1.26 -8.34 -12.77
C ALA A 170 1.70 -7.40 -13.90
N LEU A 171 1.79 -6.09 -13.61
CA LEU A 171 2.30 -5.08 -14.52
C LEU A 171 3.82 -5.08 -14.63
N ARG A 172 4.53 -5.75 -13.71
CA ARG A 172 5.99 -5.67 -13.53
C ARG A 172 6.45 -4.22 -13.37
N ARG A 173 5.77 -3.50 -12.49
CA ARG A 173 6.05 -2.10 -12.14
C ARG A 173 6.16 -2.02 -10.62
N PRO A 174 7.15 -1.30 -10.07
CA PRO A 174 7.28 -1.13 -8.62
C PRO A 174 6.08 -0.37 -8.05
N ALA A 175 5.67 -0.70 -6.83
CA ALA A 175 4.60 -0.02 -6.12
C ALA A 175 4.88 1.48 -5.95
N ALA A 176 6.15 1.85 -5.75
CA ALA A 176 6.60 3.24 -5.64
C ALA A 176 6.16 4.13 -6.81
N GLU A 177 5.96 3.59 -8.01
CA GLU A 177 5.50 4.37 -9.16
C GLU A 177 4.04 4.86 -9.01
N PHE A 178 3.26 4.16 -8.19
CA PHE A 178 1.86 4.46 -7.93
C PHE A 178 1.66 5.11 -6.57
N VAL A 179 2.74 5.45 -5.86
CA VAL A 179 2.69 6.19 -4.59
C VAL A 179 3.23 7.59 -4.84
N TYR A 180 2.64 8.59 -4.18
CA TYR A 180 3.11 9.97 -4.21
C TYR A 180 2.85 10.67 -2.89
N ALA A 181 3.61 11.72 -2.60
CA ALA A 181 3.34 12.63 -1.49
C ALA A 181 2.16 13.53 -1.87
N ALA A 182 1.10 13.52 -1.05
CA ALA A 182 -0.13 14.25 -1.29
C ALA A 182 -0.49 15.14 -0.10
N ASP A 183 -1.23 16.21 -0.35
CA ASP A 183 -1.77 17.15 0.64
C ASP A 183 -3.17 16.76 1.13
N TRP A 184 -3.49 15.45 1.14
CA TRP A 184 -4.80 14.91 1.52
C TRP A 184 -4.73 13.49 2.10
#